data_AF-D3G214-F1
#
_entry.id   AF-D3G214-F1
#
_cell.length_a   1.000
_cell.length_b   1.000
_cell.length_c   1.000
_cell.angle_alpha   90.00
_cell.angle_beta   90.00
_cell.angle_gamma   90.00
#
_symmetry.space_group_name_H-M   'P 1'
#
loop_
_entity.id
_entity.type
_entity.pdbx_description
1 polymer ?
#
loop_
_entity_poly.entity_id
_entity_poly.type
_entity_poly.pdbx_seq_one_letter_code
_entity_poly.pdbx_strand_id
1 'polypeptide(L)'
;MLDKMKLPEEICNELFSSKTFDQSMTAKMLKDLEAIGVEELFDINPDVTEWFENLGGISSNVSHRLPKLLLISDKSKGEELSSNNGALMQTLKQLFEDVRNESDNFRQAQHYLDQLAKELNPDDDESEFASLLSDLNRVVGDVFPETGFLAKANLSNADKVITPNFDVKLGSNIHTTVDYQGAGVIRSAVFAMLRYRSIRENNKKKRSSEYIRPLLIAFEEPEIYLHPQAAKQMRDTIYDLSLEDNNQIICTTHSPYMIDLSRKANQILNSFHLEDHEIDHDGTKRNVDIVVCNPFNVSKAFINLLDDDKSYIKMLLKIDDDISKVFFSRNVLIIEGDTEEVVIRETLSRMPNELYKEFSYNWEVVRARGKATIISLVKYLRALGITPFVIHDRDKDTEKAYSFNQPILDAVGDNSKVIVLRECMEDLLGYTAPSNNKPFKAYQFINDTWGDNWEDINPEWKSIIERLIFNGDIAYDEVASSSEIT
;
A
#
# COMPACT_ATOMS: atom_id res chain seq x y z
N MET A 1 -39.20 -12.88 14.76
CA MET A 1 -38.51 -13.93 15.52
C MET A 1 -37.77 -14.77 14.52
N LEU A 2 -36.54 -15.21 14.84
CA LEU A 2 -35.76 -16.13 13.99
C LEU A 2 -36.58 -17.38 13.61
N ASP A 3 -37.52 -17.78 14.48
CA ASP A 3 -38.53 -18.82 14.27
C ASP A 3 -39.43 -18.64 13.03
N LYS A 4 -39.64 -17.41 12.53
CA LYS A 4 -40.53 -17.15 11.38
C LYS A 4 -39.94 -17.52 10.01
N MET A 5 -38.64 -17.75 9.91
CA MET A 5 -37.98 -18.16 8.65
C MET A 5 -37.55 -19.64 8.65
N LYS A 6 -37.90 -20.42 9.68
CA LYS A 6 -37.51 -21.84 9.81
C LYS A 6 -35.99 -22.08 9.71
N LEU A 7 -35.17 -21.10 10.10
CA LEU A 7 -33.73 -21.27 10.14
C LEU A 7 -33.37 -22.28 11.25
N PRO A 8 -32.53 -23.29 10.97
CA PRO A 8 -32.05 -24.23 11.98
C PRO A 8 -31.40 -23.51 13.17
N GLU A 9 -31.70 -23.97 14.39
CA GLU A 9 -31.17 -23.40 15.63
C GLU A 9 -29.63 -23.41 15.68
N GLU A 10 -29.01 -24.43 15.08
CA GLU A 10 -27.56 -24.58 14.96
C GLU A 10 -26.91 -23.44 14.16
N ILE A 11 -27.49 -23.06 13.00
CA ILE A 11 -26.98 -21.98 12.15
C ILE A 11 -27.11 -20.63 12.85
N CYS A 12 -28.21 -20.41 13.57
CA CYS A 12 -28.42 -19.18 14.32
C CYS A 12 -27.40 -19.02 15.47
N ASN A 13 -27.09 -20.12 16.16
CA ASN A 13 -26.13 -20.12 17.26
C ASN A 13 -24.68 -19.95 16.77
N GLU A 14 -24.33 -20.50 15.61
CA GLU A 14 -23.02 -20.32 14.99
C GLU A 14 -22.79 -18.87 14.53
N LEU A 15 -23.78 -18.27 13.87
CA LEU A 15 -23.67 -16.92 13.30
C LEU A 15 -23.89 -15.78 14.31
N PHE A 16 -24.73 -16.01 15.34
CA PHE A 16 -25.09 -15.01 16.33
C PHE A 16 -24.89 -15.51 17.77
N SER A 17 -23.69 -16.01 18.06
CA SER A 17 -23.28 -16.60 19.36
C SER A 17 -23.54 -15.77 20.63
N SER A 18 -23.84 -14.47 20.50
CA SER A 18 -24.15 -13.55 21.61
C SER A 18 -25.65 -13.18 21.72
N LYS A 19 -26.53 -13.83 20.97
CA LYS A 19 -27.97 -13.49 20.88
C LYS A 19 -28.85 -14.70 21.21
N THR A 20 -30.01 -14.46 21.81
CA THR A 20 -31.00 -15.50 22.12
C THR A 20 -31.90 -15.76 20.92
N PHE A 21 -32.22 -17.04 20.67
CA PHE A 21 -33.02 -17.50 19.52
C PHE A 21 -34.41 -16.83 19.42
N ASP A 22 -34.98 -16.43 20.56
CA ASP A 22 -36.30 -15.79 20.63
C ASP A 22 -36.30 -14.28 20.28
N GLN A 23 -35.14 -13.68 20.00
CA GLN A 23 -35.05 -12.25 19.71
C GLN A 23 -35.67 -11.90 18.34
N SER A 24 -36.26 -10.70 18.23
CA SER A 24 -36.65 -10.13 16.94
C SER A 24 -35.41 -9.79 16.10
N MET A 25 -35.30 -10.33 14.89
CA MET A 25 -34.26 -9.97 13.93
C MET A 25 -34.23 -8.46 13.70
N THR A 26 -33.03 -7.88 13.80
CA THR A 26 -32.78 -6.49 13.39
C THR A 26 -32.44 -6.45 11.90
N ALA A 27 -32.63 -5.30 11.25
CA ALA A 27 -32.29 -5.11 9.84
C ALA A 27 -30.81 -5.41 9.53
N LYS A 28 -29.93 -5.28 10.52
CA LYS A 28 -28.51 -5.63 10.39
C LYS A 28 -28.31 -7.15 10.28
N MET A 29 -28.97 -7.93 11.14
CA MET A 29 -28.88 -9.40 11.12
C MET A 29 -29.42 -9.99 9.81
N LEU A 30 -30.45 -9.37 9.24
CA LEU A 30 -31.03 -9.79 7.95
C LEU A 30 -30.02 -9.60 6.81
N LYS A 31 -29.32 -8.45 6.78
CA LYS A 31 -28.24 -8.19 5.83
C LYS A 31 -27.04 -9.12 5.99
N ASP A 32 -26.67 -9.42 7.23
CA ASP A 32 -25.55 -10.33 7.52
C ASP A 32 -25.86 -11.74 6.98
N LEU A 33 -27.10 -12.22 7.14
CA LEU A 33 -27.53 -13.51 6.61
C LEU A 33 -27.63 -13.53 5.07
N GLU A 34 -28.12 -12.46 4.45
CA GLU A 34 -28.13 -12.31 2.98
C GLU A 34 -26.70 -12.34 2.40
N ALA A 35 -25.75 -11.72 3.08
CA ALA A 35 -24.35 -11.68 2.66
C ALA A 35 -23.65 -13.05 2.75
N ILE A 36 -24.07 -13.89 3.69
CA ILE A 36 -23.53 -15.25 3.90
C ILE A 36 -24.16 -16.25 2.90
N GLY A 37 -25.30 -15.92 2.31
CA GLY A 37 -25.93 -16.74 1.28
C GLY A 37 -26.67 -17.95 1.84
N VAL A 38 -27.36 -17.80 2.97
CA VAL A 38 -28.16 -18.87 3.58
C VAL A 38 -29.33 -19.25 2.67
N GLU A 39 -29.35 -20.48 2.14
CA GLU A 39 -30.29 -20.94 1.11
C GLU A 39 -31.76 -20.77 1.50
N GLU A 40 -32.10 -20.97 2.78
CA GLU A 40 -33.46 -20.87 3.32
C GLU A 40 -34.05 -19.45 3.29
N LEU A 41 -33.23 -18.43 3.01
CA LEU A 41 -33.67 -17.05 2.84
C LEU A 41 -34.03 -16.70 1.41
N PHE A 42 -33.62 -17.52 0.44
CA PHE A 42 -33.92 -17.31 -0.96
C PHE A 42 -35.19 -18.09 -1.32
N ASP A 43 -36.15 -17.39 -1.92
CA ASP A 43 -37.37 -18.01 -2.46
C ASP A 43 -37.03 -18.72 -3.78
N ILE A 44 -36.27 -19.82 -3.66
CA ILE A 44 -35.86 -20.65 -4.79
C ILE A 44 -37.07 -21.50 -5.17
N ASN A 45 -37.70 -21.16 -6.29
CA ASN A 45 -38.77 -21.97 -6.85
C ASN A 45 -38.17 -23.10 -7.70
N PRO A 46 -38.12 -24.36 -7.22
CA PRO A 46 -37.51 -25.47 -7.94
C PRO A 46 -38.26 -25.84 -9.22
N ASP A 47 -39.53 -25.41 -9.35
CA ASP A 47 -40.38 -25.70 -10.51
C ASP A 47 -40.21 -24.68 -11.65
N VAL A 48 -39.50 -23.57 -11.40
CA VAL A 48 -39.21 -22.52 -12.39
C VAL A 48 -37.71 -22.48 -12.65
N THR A 49 -37.26 -23.26 -13.63
CA THR A 49 -35.88 -23.18 -14.13
C THR A 49 -35.84 -22.27 -15.34
N GLU A 50 -35.36 -21.03 -15.17
CA GLU A 50 -35.12 -20.13 -16.29
C GLU A 50 -33.73 -20.43 -16.89
N TRP A 51 -33.72 -21.14 -18.01
CA TRP A 51 -32.51 -21.41 -18.77
C TRP A 51 -32.18 -20.20 -19.63
N PHE A 52 -31.05 -19.55 -19.37
CA PHE A 52 -30.50 -18.54 -20.27
C PHE A 52 -29.40 -19.16 -21.14
N GLU A 53 -29.37 -18.80 -22.41
CA GLU A 53 -28.35 -19.27 -23.33
C GLU A 53 -27.00 -18.63 -22.98
N ASN A 54 -26.03 -19.45 -22.56
CA ASN A 54 -24.72 -18.97 -22.11
C ASN A 54 -23.63 -19.30 -23.12
N LEU A 55 -23.39 -18.39 -24.05
CA LEU A 55 -22.35 -18.50 -25.08
C LEU A 55 -20.91 -18.54 -24.50
N GLY A 56 -20.71 -18.20 -23.22
CA GLY A 56 -19.37 -18.06 -22.59
C GLY A 56 -18.99 -19.15 -21.58
N GLY A 57 -19.90 -20.07 -21.24
CA GLY A 57 -19.65 -21.15 -20.27
C GLY A 57 -19.43 -20.71 -18.81
N ILE A 58 -19.13 -21.67 -17.93
CA ILE A 58 -18.95 -21.46 -16.47
C ILE A 58 -17.81 -20.47 -16.17
N SER A 59 -16.72 -20.54 -16.94
CA SER A 59 -15.56 -19.66 -16.76
C SER A 59 -15.91 -18.18 -16.87
N SER A 60 -16.79 -17.81 -17.82
CA SER A 60 -17.27 -16.43 -17.98
C SER A 60 -18.07 -15.97 -16.76
N ASN A 61 -18.93 -16.81 -16.20
CA ASN A 61 -19.75 -16.47 -15.02
C ASN A 61 -18.89 -16.23 -13.79
N VAL A 62 -17.92 -17.11 -13.52
CA VAL A 62 -16.98 -16.92 -12.42
C VAL A 62 -16.17 -15.64 -12.63
N SER A 63 -15.67 -15.42 -13.85
CA SER A 63 -14.89 -14.24 -14.20
C SER A 63 -15.66 -12.93 -14.03
N HIS A 64 -16.99 -12.91 -14.22
CA HIS A 64 -17.82 -11.73 -13.98
C HIS A 64 -18.09 -11.46 -12.49
N ARG A 65 -18.00 -12.49 -11.65
CA ARG A 65 -18.18 -12.37 -10.19
C ARG A 65 -16.89 -12.00 -9.46
N LEU A 66 -15.72 -12.33 -10.01
CA LEU A 66 -14.44 -11.93 -9.44
C LEU A 66 -14.22 -10.40 -9.54
N PRO A 67 -13.49 -9.79 -8.59
CA PRO A 67 -13.07 -8.40 -8.70
C PRO A 67 -12.38 -8.14 -10.04
N LYS A 68 -12.58 -6.95 -10.60
CA LYS A 68 -11.86 -6.53 -11.80
C LYS A 68 -10.49 -6.03 -11.36
N LEU A 69 -9.41 -6.64 -11.87
CA LEU A 69 -8.05 -6.14 -11.65
C LEU A 69 -7.78 -4.97 -12.60
N LEU A 70 -7.26 -3.88 -12.04
CA LEU A 70 -6.68 -2.80 -12.80
C LEU A 70 -5.24 -2.59 -12.33
N LEU A 71 -4.29 -2.87 -13.21
CA LEU A 71 -2.87 -2.66 -12.96
C LEU A 71 -2.42 -1.32 -13.57
N ILE A 72 -1.80 -0.49 -12.75
CA ILE A 72 -1.13 0.74 -13.16
C ILE A 72 0.36 0.55 -12.91
N SER A 73 1.06 0.20 -13.99
CA SER A 73 2.46 -0.20 -13.98
C SER A 73 3.42 0.99 -13.85
N ASP A 74 4.63 0.71 -13.37
CA ASP A 74 5.70 1.68 -13.14
C ASP A 74 6.39 2.15 -14.43
N LYS A 75 6.05 1.57 -15.59
CA LYS A 75 6.74 1.84 -16.85
C LYS A 75 6.46 3.25 -17.36
N SER A 76 7.51 3.88 -17.87
CA SER A 76 7.45 5.17 -18.54
C SER A 76 7.39 4.97 -20.06
N LYS A 77 6.44 5.67 -20.70
CA LYS A 77 6.19 5.80 -22.15
C LYS A 77 5.02 4.96 -22.68
N GLY A 78 3.90 5.64 -22.91
CA GLY A 78 3.03 5.50 -24.10
C GLY A 78 2.25 4.19 -24.30
N GLU A 79 2.90 3.04 -24.26
CA GLU A 79 2.28 1.79 -24.69
C GLU A 79 1.44 1.16 -23.59
N GLU A 80 1.93 0.99 -22.37
CA GLU A 80 1.13 0.33 -21.31
C GLU A 80 0.11 1.26 -20.64
N LEU A 81 0.27 2.58 -20.70
CA LEU A 81 -0.68 3.52 -20.07
C LEU A 81 -1.69 4.08 -21.07
N SER A 82 -1.30 4.39 -22.31
CA SER A 82 -2.15 5.07 -23.29
C SER A 82 -2.46 4.30 -24.57
N SER A 83 -1.85 3.12 -24.81
CA SER A 83 -2.30 2.28 -25.92
C SER A 83 -3.76 1.85 -25.73
N ASN A 84 -4.33 1.22 -26.77
CA ASN A 84 -5.68 0.67 -26.73
C ASN A 84 -5.95 -0.30 -25.56
N ASN A 85 -4.90 -0.92 -25.02
CA ASN A 85 -4.96 -1.82 -23.87
C ASN A 85 -4.37 -1.20 -22.60
N GLY A 86 -3.92 0.05 -22.64
CA GLY A 86 -3.34 0.70 -21.49
C GLY A 86 -4.37 1.16 -20.46
N ALA A 87 -3.92 1.38 -19.22
CA ALA A 87 -4.79 1.68 -18.08
C ALA A 87 -5.72 2.89 -18.33
N LEU A 88 -5.23 3.94 -19.00
CA LEU A 88 -6.02 5.12 -19.35
C LEU A 88 -7.16 4.77 -20.30
N MET A 89 -6.84 4.07 -21.38
CA MET A 89 -7.81 3.73 -22.42
C MET A 89 -8.82 2.69 -21.92
N GLN A 90 -8.37 1.72 -21.12
CA GLN A 90 -9.27 0.77 -20.48
C GLN A 90 -10.23 1.48 -19.52
N THR A 91 -9.75 2.45 -18.73
CA THR A 91 -10.60 3.22 -17.81
C THR A 91 -11.62 4.07 -18.58
N LEU A 92 -11.21 4.69 -19.69
CA LEU A 92 -12.12 5.44 -20.57
C LEU A 92 -13.17 4.56 -21.24
N LYS A 93 -12.77 3.40 -21.77
CA LYS A 93 -13.70 2.41 -22.35
C LYS A 93 -14.76 2.00 -21.33
N GLN A 94 -14.35 1.77 -20.08
CA GLN A 94 -15.27 1.42 -18.99
C GLN A 94 -16.23 2.56 -18.65
N LEU A 95 -15.71 3.78 -18.47
CA LEU A 95 -16.57 4.95 -18.23
C LEU A 95 -17.56 5.18 -19.37
N PHE A 96 -17.15 4.87 -20.61
CA PHE A 96 -18.03 4.93 -21.77
C PHE A 96 -19.07 3.81 -21.76
N GLU A 97 -18.69 2.55 -21.48
CA GLU A 97 -19.62 1.43 -21.32
C GLU A 97 -20.72 1.78 -20.30
N ASP A 98 -20.33 2.35 -19.16
CA ASP A 98 -21.27 2.76 -18.11
C ASP A 98 -22.28 3.82 -18.59
N VAL A 99 -21.81 4.82 -19.36
CA VAL A 99 -22.68 5.88 -19.90
C VAL A 99 -23.55 5.35 -21.05
N ARG A 100 -22.98 4.47 -21.88
CA ARG A 100 -23.63 3.86 -23.04
C ARG A 100 -24.76 2.93 -22.61
N ASN A 101 -24.56 2.10 -21.59
CA ASN A 101 -25.56 1.15 -21.11
C ASN A 101 -26.83 1.84 -20.57
N GLU A 102 -26.72 3.11 -20.17
CA GLU A 102 -27.83 3.96 -19.76
C GLU A 102 -28.50 4.70 -20.94
N SER A 103 -27.94 4.63 -22.14
CA SER A 103 -28.38 5.45 -23.28
C SER A 103 -29.51 4.78 -24.09
N ASP A 104 -30.63 5.49 -24.26
CA ASP A 104 -31.70 5.04 -25.16
C ASP A 104 -31.26 4.96 -26.63
N ASN A 105 -30.36 5.87 -27.05
CA ASN A 105 -29.76 5.81 -28.39
C ASN A 105 -28.99 4.52 -28.61
N PHE A 106 -28.30 4.03 -27.57
CA PHE A 106 -27.56 2.79 -27.65
C PHE A 106 -28.50 1.58 -27.77
N ARG A 107 -29.61 1.56 -27.02
CA ARG A 107 -30.66 0.54 -27.18
C ARG A 107 -31.23 0.51 -28.59
N GLN A 108 -31.46 1.68 -29.17
CA GLN A 108 -31.95 1.79 -30.55
C GLN A 108 -30.90 1.32 -31.57
N ALA A 109 -29.62 1.62 -31.34
CA ALA A 109 -28.54 1.11 -32.19
C ALA A 109 -28.44 -0.42 -32.16
N GLN A 110 -28.56 -1.04 -30.98
CA GLN A 110 -28.64 -2.49 -30.84
C GLN A 110 -29.81 -3.07 -31.64
N HIS A 111 -30.99 -2.47 -31.55
CA HIS A 111 -32.16 -2.91 -32.32
C HIS A 111 -31.91 -2.90 -33.84
N TYR A 112 -31.30 -1.84 -34.37
CA TYR A 112 -30.98 -1.77 -35.81
C TYR A 112 -29.84 -2.71 -36.22
N LEU A 113 -28.86 -2.96 -35.34
CA LEU A 113 -27.82 -3.97 -35.58
C LEU A 113 -28.42 -5.37 -35.62
N ASP A 114 -29.42 -5.67 -34.80
CA ASP A 114 -30.14 -6.95 -34.84
C ASP A 114 -30.94 -7.12 -36.15
N GLN A 115 -31.51 -6.02 -36.67
CA GLN A 115 -32.17 -6.05 -37.99
C GLN A 115 -31.16 -6.28 -39.11
N LEU A 116 -30.04 -5.57 -39.10
CA LEU A 116 -28.98 -5.75 -40.09
C LEU A 116 -28.36 -7.16 -40.02
N ALA A 117 -28.24 -7.74 -38.81
CA ALA A 117 -27.80 -9.12 -38.64
C ALA A 117 -28.72 -10.12 -39.36
N LYS A 118 -30.04 -9.86 -39.36
CA LYS A 118 -31.02 -10.69 -40.07
C LYS A 118 -30.88 -10.54 -41.58
N GLU A 119 -30.68 -9.32 -42.08
CA GLU A 119 -30.44 -9.06 -43.52
C GLU A 119 -29.18 -9.76 -44.04
N LEU A 120 -28.18 -9.96 -43.18
CA LEU A 120 -26.92 -10.63 -43.51
C LEU A 120 -26.89 -12.10 -43.09
N ASN A 121 -28.05 -12.73 -42.89
CA ASN A 121 -28.14 -14.13 -42.53
C ASN A 121 -27.91 -15.01 -43.78
N PRO A 122 -26.82 -15.80 -43.85
CA PRO A 122 -26.55 -16.64 -45.01
C PRO A 122 -27.52 -17.82 -45.16
N ASP A 123 -28.27 -18.14 -44.10
CA ASP A 123 -29.27 -19.20 -44.08
C ASP A 123 -30.66 -18.69 -44.54
N ASP A 124 -30.77 -17.40 -44.89
CA ASP A 124 -31.97 -16.80 -45.48
C ASP A 124 -31.80 -16.67 -47.01
N ASP A 125 -32.36 -17.64 -47.74
CA ASP A 125 -32.24 -17.76 -49.21
C ASP A 125 -32.81 -16.55 -49.97
N GLU A 126 -33.65 -15.72 -49.34
CA GLU A 126 -34.20 -14.49 -49.94
C GLU A 126 -33.28 -13.26 -49.73
N SER A 127 -32.22 -13.39 -48.93
CA SER A 127 -31.28 -12.29 -48.65
C SER A 127 -30.28 -12.08 -49.79
N GLU A 128 -29.93 -10.80 -50.06
CA GLU A 128 -28.85 -10.48 -51.01
C GLU A 128 -27.51 -11.10 -50.58
N PHE A 129 -27.29 -11.28 -49.28
CA PHE A 129 -26.07 -11.87 -48.74
C PHE A 129 -25.96 -13.38 -49.02
N ALA A 130 -27.05 -14.14 -48.91
CA ALA A 130 -27.09 -15.54 -49.31
C ALA A 130 -26.84 -15.71 -50.82
N SER A 131 -27.43 -14.83 -51.65
CA SER A 131 -27.16 -14.81 -53.10
C SER A 131 -25.67 -14.55 -53.39
N LEU A 132 -25.05 -13.59 -52.71
CA LEU A 132 -23.63 -13.29 -52.84
C LEU A 132 -22.76 -14.50 -52.47
N LEU A 133 -23.06 -15.19 -51.37
CA LEU A 133 -22.31 -16.38 -50.95
C LEU A 133 -22.48 -17.55 -51.91
N SER A 134 -23.68 -17.74 -52.46
CA SER A 134 -23.94 -18.75 -53.49
C SER A 134 -23.12 -18.47 -54.77
N ASP A 135 -23.12 -17.23 -55.24
CA ASP A 135 -22.31 -16.83 -56.40
C ASP A 135 -20.81 -17.01 -56.14
N LEU A 136 -20.34 -16.65 -54.95
CA LEU A 136 -18.94 -16.84 -54.54
C LEU A 136 -18.58 -18.32 -54.47
N ASN A 137 -19.46 -19.16 -53.95
CA ASN A 137 -19.28 -20.61 -53.89
C ASN A 137 -19.26 -21.27 -55.27
N ARG A 138 -20.01 -20.74 -56.25
CA ARG A 138 -19.91 -21.17 -57.65
C ARG A 138 -18.51 -20.89 -58.22
N VAL A 139 -18.02 -19.66 -58.03
CA VAL A 139 -16.68 -19.26 -58.51
C VAL A 139 -15.56 -20.06 -57.84
N VAL A 140 -15.68 -20.34 -56.53
CA VAL A 140 -14.70 -21.18 -55.82
C VAL A 140 -14.78 -22.62 -56.29
N GLY A 141 -15.98 -23.17 -56.50
CA GLY A 141 -16.21 -24.52 -57.00
C GLY A 141 -15.64 -24.76 -58.40
N ASP A 142 -15.63 -23.74 -59.26
CA ASP A 142 -15.02 -23.80 -60.59
C ASP A 142 -13.50 -24.02 -60.55
N VAL A 143 -12.84 -23.60 -59.47
CA VAL A 143 -11.39 -23.77 -59.26
C VAL A 143 -11.09 -24.97 -58.37
N PHE A 144 -11.90 -25.19 -57.33
CA PHE A 144 -11.72 -26.23 -56.31
C PHE A 144 -13.05 -26.96 -56.04
N PRO A 145 -13.33 -28.09 -56.73
CA PRO A 145 -14.64 -28.75 -56.73
C PRO A 145 -15.16 -29.23 -55.37
N GLU A 146 -14.28 -29.42 -54.38
CA GLU A 146 -14.64 -29.91 -53.04
C GLU A 146 -14.54 -28.83 -51.96
N THR A 147 -14.39 -27.56 -52.34
CA THR A 147 -14.21 -26.44 -51.39
C THR A 147 -15.36 -25.46 -51.49
N GLY A 148 -15.95 -25.11 -50.34
CA GLY A 148 -16.97 -24.08 -50.20
C GLY A 148 -16.58 -23.03 -49.16
N PHE A 149 -17.01 -21.80 -49.39
CA PHE A 149 -16.92 -20.66 -48.50
C PHE A 149 -18.16 -20.60 -47.61
N LEU A 150 -17.93 -20.55 -46.29
CA LEU A 150 -18.97 -20.34 -45.28
C LEU A 150 -18.62 -19.06 -44.53
N ALA A 151 -19.51 -18.06 -44.58
CA ALA A 151 -19.36 -16.84 -43.80
C ALA A 151 -20.66 -16.52 -43.07
N LYS A 152 -20.56 -16.25 -41.77
CA LYS A 152 -21.66 -15.76 -40.94
C LYS A 152 -21.27 -14.39 -40.39
N ALA A 153 -22.10 -13.37 -40.61
CA ALA A 153 -21.94 -12.07 -39.98
C ALA A 153 -22.43 -12.14 -38.52
N ASN A 154 -21.65 -11.63 -37.57
CA ASN A 154 -22.10 -11.50 -36.18
C ASN A 154 -22.19 -10.02 -35.80
N LEU A 155 -23.42 -9.50 -35.86
CA LEU A 155 -23.73 -8.11 -35.50
C LEU A 155 -24.64 -8.01 -34.26
N SER A 156 -25.11 -9.15 -33.75
CA SER A 156 -26.06 -9.26 -32.63
C SER A 156 -25.52 -8.75 -31.29
N ASN A 157 -24.22 -8.48 -31.17
CA ASN A 157 -23.62 -7.93 -29.96
C ASN A 157 -23.02 -6.56 -30.28
N ALA A 158 -23.79 -5.49 -30.05
CA ALA A 158 -23.31 -4.15 -30.30
C ALA A 158 -22.10 -3.77 -29.45
N ASP A 159 -21.85 -4.42 -28.29
CA ASP A 159 -20.68 -4.16 -27.44
C ASP A 159 -19.37 -4.51 -28.16
N LYS A 160 -19.42 -5.51 -29.04
CA LYS A 160 -18.27 -5.88 -29.88
C LYS A 160 -18.19 -5.07 -31.18
N VAL A 161 -19.31 -4.58 -31.68
CA VAL A 161 -19.39 -3.88 -32.98
C VAL A 161 -19.15 -2.38 -32.84
N ILE A 162 -19.69 -1.75 -31.79
CA ILE A 162 -19.59 -0.31 -31.55
C ILE A 162 -18.51 -0.05 -30.51
N THR A 163 -17.25 0.01 -30.94
CA THR A 163 -16.13 0.37 -30.06
C THR A 163 -15.73 1.82 -30.27
N PRO A 164 -15.76 2.69 -29.23
CA PRO A 164 -15.30 4.06 -29.36
C PRO A 164 -13.78 4.12 -29.57
N ASN A 165 -13.34 5.06 -30.41
CA ASN A 165 -11.94 5.46 -30.50
C ASN A 165 -11.78 6.82 -29.82
N PHE A 166 -10.94 6.91 -28.79
CA PHE A 166 -10.76 8.14 -28.01
C PHE A 166 -9.48 8.86 -28.44
N ASP A 167 -9.61 10.09 -28.95
CA ASP A 167 -8.49 11.03 -29.09
C ASP A 167 -8.27 11.77 -27.76
N VAL A 168 -7.35 11.27 -26.93
CA VAL A 168 -7.10 11.81 -25.60
C VAL A 168 -5.99 12.87 -25.66
N LYS A 169 -6.31 14.08 -25.22
CA LYS A 169 -5.36 15.18 -25.06
C LYS A 169 -5.36 15.68 -23.63
N LEU A 170 -4.19 15.97 -23.10
CA LEU A 170 -4.00 16.54 -21.77
C LEU A 170 -3.22 17.86 -21.90
N GLY A 171 -3.34 18.74 -20.91
CA GLY A 171 -2.56 19.97 -20.86
C GLY A 171 -3.24 21.08 -20.06
N SER A 172 -2.44 22.02 -19.57
CA SER A 172 -2.93 23.18 -18.79
C SER A 172 -3.24 24.36 -19.70
N ASN A 173 -2.25 24.80 -20.49
CA ASN A 173 -2.33 25.94 -21.40
C ASN A 173 -2.41 25.52 -22.87
N ILE A 174 -1.71 24.43 -23.24
CA ILE A 174 -1.74 23.82 -24.57
C ILE A 174 -2.09 22.35 -24.39
N HIS A 175 -3.11 21.88 -25.11
CA HIS A 175 -3.48 20.48 -25.13
C HIS A 175 -2.63 19.71 -26.14
N THR A 176 -1.98 18.64 -25.70
CA THR A 176 -1.20 17.75 -26.56
C THR A 176 -1.64 16.30 -26.35
N THR A 177 -1.30 15.43 -27.31
CA THR A 177 -1.56 13.99 -27.17
C THR A 177 -0.79 13.42 -25.99
N VAL A 178 -1.23 12.27 -25.49
CA VAL A 178 -0.65 11.60 -24.31
C VAL A 178 0.85 11.31 -24.48
N ASP A 179 1.32 11.10 -25.71
CA ASP A 179 2.74 10.86 -26.03
C ASP A 179 3.66 12.04 -25.68
N TYR A 180 3.11 13.26 -25.61
CA TYR A 180 3.84 14.48 -25.25
C TYR A 180 3.66 14.84 -23.77
N GLN A 181 3.08 13.96 -22.96
CA GLN A 181 2.79 14.20 -21.54
C GLN A 181 3.77 13.43 -20.65
N GLY A 182 4.14 14.05 -19.52
CA GLY A 182 4.93 13.36 -18.51
C GLY A 182 4.14 12.21 -17.88
N ALA A 183 4.81 11.10 -17.58
CA ALA A 183 4.20 9.91 -16.99
C ALA A 183 3.40 10.22 -15.70
N GLY A 184 3.88 11.15 -14.86
CA GLY A 184 3.15 11.59 -13.67
C GLY A 184 1.78 12.22 -13.96
N VAL A 185 1.67 13.01 -15.04
CA VAL A 185 0.38 13.62 -15.46
C VAL A 185 -0.59 12.55 -15.95
N ILE A 186 -0.08 11.59 -16.74
CA ILE A 186 -0.87 10.47 -17.26
C ILE A 186 -1.41 9.64 -16.11
N ARG A 187 -0.56 9.26 -15.14
CA ARG A 187 -0.96 8.47 -13.97
C ARG A 187 -1.97 9.22 -13.11
N SER A 188 -1.75 10.51 -12.87
CA SER A 188 -2.70 11.36 -12.14
C SER A 188 -4.06 11.40 -12.85
N ALA A 189 -4.08 11.44 -14.19
CA ALA A 189 -5.32 11.40 -14.97
C ALA A 189 -6.04 10.05 -14.88
N VAL A 190 -5.31 8.93 -15.04
CA VAL A 190 -5.87 7.58 -14.83
C VAL A 190 -6.50 7.47 -13.45
N PHE A 191 -5.76 7.91 -12.44
CA PHE A 191 -6.18 7.88 -11.06
C PHE A 191 -7.42 8.75 -10.79
N ALA A 192 -7.46 9.96 -11.33
CA ALA A 192 -8.64 10.83 -11.24
C ALA A 192 -9.87 10.20 -11.89
N MET A 193 -9.72 9.51 -13.02
CA MET A 193 -10.80 8.78 -13.67
C MET A 193 -11.31 7.62 -12.82
N LEU A 194 -10.42 6.86 -12.18
CA LEU A 194 -10.81 5.78 -11.28
C LEU A 194 -11.55 6.28 -10.05
N ARG A 195 -11.08 7.39 -9.48
CA ARG A 195 -11.77 8.05 -8.39
C ARG A 195 -13.16 8.50 -8.80
N TYR A 196 -13.28 9.13 -9.96
CA TYR A 196 -14.57 9.55 -10.49
C TYR A 196 -15.53 8.36 -10.69
N ARG A 197 -15.01 7.26 -11.26
CA ARG A 197 -15.77 6.02 -11.45
C ARG A 197 -16.27 5.47 -10.11
N SER A 198 -15.38 5.29 -9.13
CA SER A 198 -15.72 4.81 -7.78
C SER A 198 -16.84 5.64 -7.14
N ILE A 199 -16.74 6.98 -7.22
CA ILE A 199 -17.77 7.89 -6.73
C ILE A 199 -19.12 7.67 -7.45
N ARG A 200 -19.10 7.51 -8.77
CA ARG A 200 -20.31 7.28 -9.59
C ARG A 200 -20.97 5.95 -9.24
N GLU A 201 -20.18 4.88 -9.13
CA GLU A 201 -20.65 3.55 -8.75
C GLU A 201 -21.27 3.55 -7.35
N ASN A 202 -20.62 4.17 -6.37
CA ASN A 202 -21.17 4.29 -5.02
C ASN A 202 -22.52 5.04 -5.00
N ASN A 203 -22.67 6.07 -5.83
CA ASN A 203 -23.93 6.78 -5.97
C ASN A 203 -25.02 5.90 -6.61
N LYS A 204 -24.67 5.00 -7.53
CA LYS A 204 -25.61 3.99 -8.07
C LYS A 204 -25.99 2.96 -7.01
N LYS A 205 -25.03 2.40 -6.27
CA LYS A 205 -25.28 1.41 -5.20
C LYS A 205 -26.31 1.91 -4.19
N LYS A 206 -26.23 3.20 -3.82
CA LYS A 206 -27.18 3.88 -2.93
C LYS A 206 -28.59 4.05 -3.52
N ARG A 207 -28.74 4.01 -4.85
CA ARG A 207 -30.01 4.30 -5.56
C ARG A 207 -30.72 3.04 -6.07
N SER A 208 -30.00 2.02 -6.56
CA SER A 208 -30.61 0.91 -7.30
C SER A 208 -30.40 -0.49 -6.70
N SER A 209 -29.74 -0.64 -5.54
CA SER A 209 -29.42 -1.95 -4.93
C SER A 209 -28.78 -2.95 -5.91
N GLU A 210 -28.13 -2.44 -6.94
CA GLU A 210 -27.62 -3.21 -8.05
C GLU A 210 -26.23 -3.75 -7.71
N TYR A 211 -25.90 -4.96 -8.18
CA TYR A 211 -24.57 -5.53 -7.97
C TYR A 211 -23.54 -4.73 -8.75
N ILE A 212 -22.61 -4.11 -8.04
CA ILE A 212 -21.46 -3.44 -8.64
C ILE A 212 -20.25 -4.34 -8.44
N ARG A 213 -19.63 -4.73 -9.56
CA ARG A 213 -18.44 -5.57 -9.53
C ARG A 213 -17.32 -4.89 -8.73
N PRO A 214 -16.70 -5.56 -7.74
CA PRO A 214 -15.60 -4.98 -6.97
C PRO A 214 -14.39 -4.67 -7.83
N LEU A 215 -13.59 -3.69 -7.40
CA LEU A 215 -12.37 -3.28 -8.07
C LEU A 215 -11.14 -3.60 -7.21
N LEU A 216 -10.17 -4.30 -7.81
CA LEU A 216 -8.84 -4.48 -7.25
C LEU A 216 -7.88 -3.60 -8.04
N ILE A 217 -7.37 -2.54 -7.42
CA ILE A 217 -6.43 -1.61 -8.05
C ILE A 217 -5.02 -1.95 -7.58
N ALA A 218 -4.12 -2.28 -8.51
CA ALA A 218 -2.72 -2.50 -8.25
C ALA A 218 -1.91 -1.33 -8.82
N PHE A 219 -1.17 -0.61 -7.96
CA PHE A 219 -0.24 0.44 -8.37
C PHE A 219 1.19 -0.02 -8.15
N GLU A 220 2.01 0.15 -9.18
CA GLU A 220 3.45 0.09 -9.03
C GLU A 220 4.00 1.51 -8.95
N GLU A 221 4.66 1.84 -7.83
CA GLU A 221 5.32 3.14 -7.59
C GLU A 221 4.41 4.33 -7.97
N PRO A 222 3.24 4.52 -7.32
CA PRO A 222 2.28 5.58 -7.67
C PRO A 222 2.88 7.00 -7.62
N GLU A 223 3.95 7.19 -6.88
CA GLU A 223 4.72 8.43 -6.72
C GLU A 223 5.78 8.70 -7.79
N ILE A 224 6.14 7.72 -8.63
CA ILE A 224 7.25 7.90 -9.58
C ILE A 224 6.94 9.04 -10.55
N TYR A 225 7.94 9.89 -10.78
CA TYR A 225 7.84 11.13 -11.55
C TYR A 225 6.92 12.21 -10.95
N LEU A 226 6.44 12.06 -9.71
CA LEU A 226 5.70 13.09 -8.99
C LEU A 226 6.64 13.90 -8.08
N HIS A 227 6.37 15.19 -7.96
CA HIS A 227 6.96 16.03 -6.92
C HIS A 227 6.50 15.53 -5.54
N PRO A 228 7.29 15.63 -4.44
CA PRO A 228 6.91 15.12 -3.12
C PRO A 228 5.52 15.55 -2.62
N GLN A 229 5.14 16.81 -2.88
CA GLN A 229 3.79 17.30 -2.52
C GLN A 229 2.67 16.63 -3.33
N ALA A 230 2.92 16.31 -4.61
CA ALA A 230 1.97 15.57 -5.43
C ALA A 230 1.91 14.09 -5.01
N ALA A 231 3.03 13.48 -4.61
CA ALA A 231 3.05 12.14 -4.03
C ALA A 231 2.19 12.04 -2.75
N LYS A 232 2.29 13.03 -1.85
CA LYS A 232 1.42 13.10 -0.65
C LYS A 232 -0.06 13.22 -1.01
N GLN A 233 -0.42 14.05 -1.99
CA GLN A 233 -1.81 14.16 -2.45
C GLN A 233 -2.31 12.86 -3.08
N MET A 234 -1.44 12.17 -3.84
CA MET A 234 -1.70 10.86 -4.41
C MET A 234 -1.97 9.82 -3.32
N ARG A 235 -1.10 9.74 -2.30
CA ARG A 235 -1.27 8.89 -1.11
C ARG A 235 -2.62 9.14 -0.45
N ASP A 236 -2.93 10.38 -0.12
CA ASP A 236 -4.17 10.74 0.59
C ASP A 236 -5.40 10.29 -0.20
N THR A 237 -5.36 10.46 -1.51
CA THR A 237 -6.48 10.04 -2.36
C THR A 237 -6.55 8.52 -2.49
N ILE A 238 -5.41 7.82 -2.52
CA ILE A 238 -5.39 6.34 -2.50
C ILE A 238 -6.05 5.85 -1.20
N TYR A 239 -5.72 6.47 -0.08
CA TYR A 239 -6.31 6.11 1.22
C TYR A 239 -7.82 6.38 1.22
N ASP A 240 -8.26 7.51 0.67
CA ASP A 240 -9.69 7.81 0.55
C ASP A 240 -10.43 6.78 -0.32
N LEU A 241 -9.78 6.27 -1.38
CA LEU A 241 -10.35 5.23 -2.24
C LEU A 241 -10.39 3.85 -1.58
N SER A 242 -9.42 3.52 -0.73
CA SER A 242 -9.40 2.25 -0.01
C SER A 242 -10.38 2.19 1.16
N LEU A 243 -10.93 3.34 1.60
CA LEU A 243 -12.01 3.39 2.59
C LEU A 243 -13.38 3.02 2.00
N GLU A 244 -13.49 2.87 0.68
CA GLU A 244 -14.72 2.48 0.02
C GLU A 244 -14.86 0.95 -0.01
N ASP A 245 -16.00 0.41 0.47
CA ASP A 245 -16.22 -1.04 0.66
C ASP A 245 -16.05 -1.91 -0.60
N ASN A 246 -16.16 -1.31 -1.80
CA ASN A 246 -16.10 -2.03 -3.07
C ASN A 246 -14.71 -2.02 -3.73
N ASN A 247 -13.72 -1.39 -3.08
CA ASN A 247 -12.39 -1.20 -3.61
C ASN A 247 -11.34 -1.86 -2.71
N GLN A 248 -10.41 -2.56 -3.32
CA GLN A 248 -9.17 -2.98 -2.69
C GLN A 248 -7.99 -2.37 -3.45
N ILE A 249 -7.02 -1.82 -2.72
CA ILE A 249 -5.83 -1.23 -3.31
C ILE A 249 -4.59 -1.96 -2.82
N ILE A 250 -3.71 -2.31 -3.75
CA ILE A 250 -2.39 -2.85 -3.49
C ILE A 250 -1.39 -1.89 -4.14
N CYS A 251 -0.41 -1.41 -3.38
CA CYS A 251 0.63 -0.53 -3.89
C CYS A 251 2.00 -1.06 -3.53
N THR A 252 2.96 -0.94 -4.45
CA THR A 252 4.40 -0.98 -4.15
C THR A 252 4.95 0.44 -4.10
N THR A 253 5.94 0.69 -3.24
CA THR A 253 6.54 2.03 -3.08
C THR A 253 7.91 1.92 -2.44
N HIS A 254 8.85 2.73 -2.92
CA HIS A 254 10.13 3.03 -2.27
C HIS A 254 10.12 4.39 -1.56
N SER A 255 8.96 5.03 -1.42
CA SER A 255 8.84 6.40 -0.96
C SER A 255 8.25 6.53 0.44
N PRO A 256 8.96 7.19 1.38
CA PRO A 256 8.40 7.53 2.69
C PRO A 256 7.13 8.37 2.59
N TYR A 257 7.00 9.20 1.54
CA TYR A 257 5.83 10.06 1.36
C TYR A 257 4.52 9.31 1.07
N MET A 258 4.59 8.01 0.77
CA MET A 258 3.42 7.15 0.56
C MET A 258 2.89 6.50 1.84
N ILE A 259 3.57 6.69 2.97
CA ILE A 259 3.19 6.15 4.27
C ILE A 259 2.72 7.31 5.16
N ASP A 260 1.52 7.19 5.74
CA ASP A 260 1.02 8.10 6.77
C ASP A 260 0.52 7.32 7.96
N LEU A 261 1.31 7.35 9.04
CA LEU A 261 1.02 6.64 10.28
C LEU A 261 -0.05 7.33 11.14
N SER A 262 -0.44 8.56 10.80
CA SER A 262 -1.43 9.33 11.55
C SER A 262 -2.87 9.04 11.12
N ARG A 263 -3.07 8.56 9.88
CA ARG A 263 -4.41 8.32 9.31
C ARG A 263 -5.03 7.05 9.88
N LYS A 264 -6.35 7.08 10.09
CA LYS A 264 -7.13 5.96 10.64
C LYS A 264 -7.53 4.95 9.55
N ALA A 265 -7.27 3.69 9.87
CA ALA A 265 -7.95 2.46 9.44
C ALA A 265 -7.42 1.68 8.20
N ASN A 266 -7.28 0.37 8.42
CA ASN A 266 -7.12 -0.77 7.51
C ASN A 266 -5.88 -0.81 6.60
N GLN A 267 -4.82 -0.09 6.95
CA GLN A 267 -3.53 -0.25 6.27
C GLN A 267 -2.79 -1.50 6.77
N ILE A 268 -2.38 -2.34 5.82
CA ILE A 268 -1.38 -3.39 6.02
C ILE A 268 -0.14 -2.94 5.25
N LEU A 269 0.96 -2.77 5.97
CA LEU A 269 2.26 -2.50 5.37
C LEU A 269 3.05 -3.80 5.36
N ASN A 270 3.62 -4.12 4.20
CA ASN A 270 4.46 -5.29 4.03
C ASN A 270 5.85 -4.77 3.70
N SER A 271 6.77 -4.87 4.66
CA SER A 271 8.17 -4.55 4.41
C SER A 271 8.85 -5.78 3.84
N PHE A 272 9.53 -5.61 2.71
CA PHE A 272 10.31 -6.65 2.05
C PHE A 272 11.78 -6.28 2.14
N HIS A 273 12.59 -7.20 2.68
CA HIS A 273 14.04 -7.04 2.75
C HIS A 273 14.73 -8.37 2.50
N LEU A 274 16.03 -8.30 2.18
CA LEU A 274 16.87 -9.47 2.02
C LEU A 274 17.59 -9.75 3.33
N GLU A 275 17.61 -11.01 3.75
CA GLU A 275 18.45 -11.52 4.82
C GLU A 275 19.37 -12.61 4.28
N ASP A 276 20.63 -12.58 4.66
CA ASP A 276 21.59 -13.66 4.39
C ASP A 276 21.37 -14.76 5.44
N HIS A 277 21.03 -15.96 4.98
CA HIS A 277 20.92 -17.15 5.83
C HIS A 277 21.96 -18.18 5.42
N GLU A 278 22.74 -18.65 6.41
CA GLU A 278 23.61 -19.80 6.23
C GLU A 278 22.77 -21.07 6.29
N ILE A 279 22.62 -21.75 5.15
CA ILE A 279 21.94 -23.04 5.06
C ILE A 279 22.96 -24.16 4.87
N ASP A 280 22.75 -25.27 5.57
CA ASP A 280 23.48 -26.51 5.32
C ASP A 280 22.73 -27.31 4.24
N HIS A 281 23.38 -27.52 3.11
CA HIS A 281 22.90 -28.42 2.07
C HIS A 281 23.99 -29.45 1.74
N ASP A 282 23.69 -30.72 1.97
CA ASP A 282 24.61 -31.86 1.78
C ASP A 282 25.97 -31.70 2.50
N GLY A 283 25.97 -31.16 3.72
CA GLY A 283 27.18 -30.94 4.52
C GLY A 283 28.02 -29.75 4.05
N THR A 284 27.50 -28.94 3.12
CA THR A 284 28.12 -27.71 2.65
C THR A 284 27.29 -26.53 3.12
N LYS A 285 27.89 -25.69 3.98
CA LYS A 285 27.33 -24.39 4.36
C LYS A 285 27.36 -23.44 3.17
N ARG A 286 26.20 -22.86 2.84
CA ARG A 286 26.07 -21.84 1.79
C ARG A 286 25.25 -20.68 2.32
N ASN A 287 25.70 -19.48 2.03
CA ASN A 287 24.93 -18.27 2.23
C ASN A 287 23.93 -18.11 1.09
N VAL A 288 22.67 -17.86 1.43
CA VAL A 288 21.60 -17.65 0.47
C VAL A 288 20.80 -16.45 0.92
N ASP A 289 20.55 -15.53 -0.02
CA ASP A 289 19.66 -14.41 0.20
C ASP A 289 18.21 -14.90 0.22
N ILE A 290 17.54 -14.68 1.34
CA ILE A 290 16.12 -14.98 1.51
C ILE A 290 15.35 -13.66 1.51
N VAL A 291 14.26 -13.62 0.73
CA VAL A 291 13.31 -12.51 0.80
C VAL A 291 12.44 -12.71 2.04
N VAL A 292 12.61 -11.83 3.01
CA VAL A 292 11.77 -11.78 4.21
C VAL A 292 10.67 -10.75 3.98
N CYS A 293 9.45 -11.14 4.34
CA CYS A 293 8.30 -10.25 4.37
C CYS A 293 7.87 -10.08 5.83
N ASN A 294 7.89 -8.85 6.31
CA ASN A 294 7.33 -8.48 7.61
C ASN A 294 5.99 -7.77 7.40
N PRO A 295 4.84 -8.48 7.47
CA PRO A 295 3.52 -7.89 7.37
C PRO A 295 3.11 -7.30 8.72
N PHE A 296 2.76 -6.03 8.75
CA PHE A 296 2.23 -5.39 9.95
C PHE A 296 0.93 -4.64 9.67
N ASN A 297 -0.05 -4.91 10.53
CA ASN A 297 -1.32 -4.20 10.52
C ASN A 297 -1.19 -2.98 11.43
N VAL A 298 -1.05 -1.81 10.80
CA VAL A 298 -0.90 -0.54 11.52
C VAL A 298 -2.09 -0.32 12.45
N SER A 299 -3.31 -0.70 12.06
CA SER A 299 -4.52 -0.53 12.88
C SER A 299 -4.56 -1.45 14.11
N LYS A 300 -4.05 -2.68 14.03
CA LYS A 300 -3.99 -3.59 15.18
C LYS A 300 -2.87 -3.19 16.16
N ALA A 301 -1.69 -2.87 15.63
CA ALA A 301 -0.60 -2.32 16.44
C ALA A 301 -1.06 -1.04 17.15
N PHE A 302 -1.80 -0.20 16.44
CA PHE A 302 -2.44 1.02 16.97
C PHE A 302 -3.43 0.74 18.11
N ILE A 303 -4.34 -0.24 17.97
CA ILE A 303 -5.31 -0.57 19.04
C ILE A 303 -4.58 -1.04 20.31
N ASN A 304 -3.56 -1.88 20.18
CA ASN A 304 -2.81 -2.37 21.34
C ASN A 304 -2.02 -1.27 22.08
N LEU A 305 -1.75 -0.13 21.43
CA LEU A 305 -1.01 0.99 22.01
C LEU A 305 -1.92 2.05 22.65
N LEU A 306 -3.22 2.05 22.35
CA LEU A 306 -4.20 3.03 22.87
C LEU A 306 -4.55 2.86 24.35
N ASP A 307 -4.16 1.75 25.00
CA ASP A 307 -4.38 1.57 26.45
C ASP A 307 -3.56 2.57 27.31
N ASP A 308 -2.70 3.42 26.73
CA ASP A 308 -1.91 4.47 27.41
C ASP A 308 -2.05 5.87 26.73
N ASP A 309 -3.24 6.47 26.80
CA ASP A 309 -3.70 7.66 26.04
C ASP A 309 -2.78 8.92 26.04
N LYS A 310 -1.97 9.16 27.09
CA LYS A 310 -1.19 10.42 27.23
C LYS A 310 0.15 10.42 26.48
N SER A 311 0.77 9.27 26.31
CA SER A 311 2.05 9.11 25.63
C SER A 311 1.86 9.13 24.11
N TYR A 312 0.74 8.58 23.65
CA TYR A 312 0.31 8.49 22.27
C TYR A 312 0.03 9.84 21.57
N ILE A 313 -0.76 10.74 22.16
CA ILE A 313 -1.02 12.07 21.54
C ILE A 313 0.30 12.84 21.36
N LYS A 314 1.23 12.72 22.30
CA LYS A 314 2.56 13.33 22.20
C LYS A 314 3.40 12.69 21.10
N MET A 315 3.26 11.39 20.87
CA MET A 315 3.89 10.71 19.73
C MET A 315 3.31 11.24 18.43
N LEU A 316 2.00 11.13 18.19
CA LEU A 316 1.35 11.61 16.95
C LEU A 316 1.70 13.07 16.61
N LEU A 317 1.69 13.96 17.61
CA LEU A 317 2.03 15.37 17.42
C LEU A 317 3.52 15.61 17.12
N LYS A 318 4.38 14.63 17.39
CA LYS A 318 5.83 14.65 17.15
C LYS A 318 6.26 13.73 16.00
N ILE A 319 5.35 12.93 15.43
CA ILE A 319 5.62 12.13 14.24
C ILE A 319 5.80 13.11 13.09
N ASP A 320 7.06 13.32 12.71
CA ASP A 320 7.42 13.97 11.47
C ASP A 320 7.23 12.97 10.32
N ASP A 321 7.12 13.47 9.08
CA ASP A 321 7.17 12.61 7.89
C ASP A 321 8.45 11.76 7.89
N ASP A 322 9.52 12.22 8.56
CA ASP A 322 10.79 11.50 8.71
C ASP A 322 10.66 10.11 9.35
N ILE A 323 9.66 9.86 10.22
CA ILE A 323 9.52 8.50 10.82
C ILE A 323 9.18 7.46 9.76
N SER A 324 8.52 7.81 8.67
CA SER A 324 8.23 6.84 7.61
C SER A 324 9.51 6.28 6.94
N LYS A 325 10.64 6.97 7.05
CA LYS A 325 11.95 6.50 6.55
C LYS A 325 12.44 5.23 7.25
N VAL A 326 12.00 4.99 8.49
CA VAL A 326 12.38 3.78 9.26
C VAL A 326 11.93 2.49 8.59
N PHE A 327 10.95 2.54 7.69
CA PHE A 327 10.51 1.37 6.92
C PHE A 327 11.42 1.04 5.74
N PHE A 328 12.36 1.93 5.42
CA PHE A 328 13.29 1.84 4.29
C PHE A 328 14.75 1.74 4.74
N SER A 329 15.02 1.65 6.04
CA SER A 329 16.36 1.42 6.59
C SER A 329 16.47 0.03 7.21
N ARG A 330 17.70 -0.52 7.27
CA ARG A 330 17.96 -1.80 7.94
C ARG A 330 17.97 -1.64 9.46
N ASN A 331 18.57 -0.54 9.91
CA ASN A 331 18.74 -0.19 11.31
C ASN A 331 18.07 1.16 11.59
N VAL A 332 17.53 1.28 12.79
CA VAL A 332 16.90 2.52 13.28
C VAL A 332 17.59 2.90 14.57
N LEU A 333 18.13 4.12 14.64
CA LEU A 333 18.73 4.68 15.84
C LEU A 333 17.84 5.81 16.38
N ILE A 334 17.27 5.61 17.56
CA ILE A 334 16.55 6.66 18.29
C ILE A 334 17.53 7.44 19.16
N ILE A 335 17.52 8.76 19.00
CA ILE A 335 18.30 9.69 19.82
C ILE A 335 17.37 10.61 20.62
N GLU A 336 17.87 11.12 21.74
CA GLU A 336 17.07 11.94 22.65
C GLU A 336 16.66 13.29 22.04
N GLY A 337 17.59 14.05 21.44
CA GLY A 337 17.32 15.40 20.97
C GLY A 337 18.25 15.91 19.86
N ASP A 338 18.27 17.24 19.71
CA ASP A 338 19.00 17.92 18.63
C ASP A 338 20.51 18.00 18.89
N THR A 339 20.96 17.85 20.15
CA THR A 339 22.39 17.82 20.46
C THR A 339 23.03 16.57 19.85
N GLU A 340 22.45 15.40 20.08
CA GLU A 340 22.92 14.12 19.54
C GLU A 340 22.91 14.12 18.01
N GLU A 341 21.89 14.72 17.40
CA GLU A 341 21.78 14.87 15.93
C GLU A 341 22.97 15.66 15.37
N VAL A 342 23.36 16.76 16.02
CA VAL A 342 24.52 17.56 15.62
C VAL A 342 25.79 16.75 15.75
N VAL A 343 25.99 16.06 16.88
CA VAL A 343 27.18 15.22 17.09
C VAL A 343 27.27 14.12 16.03
N ILE A 344 26.17 13.45 15.71
CA ILE A 344 26.11 12.44 14.64
C ILE A 344 26.47 13.05 13.29
N ARG A 345 25.93 14.21 12.92
CA ARG A 345 26.25 14.87 11.64
C ARG A 345 27.73 15.22 11.52
N GLU A 346 28.32 15.76 12.58
CA GLU A 346 29.76 16.06 12.64
C GLU A 346 30.63 14.80 12.65
N THR A 347 30.09 13.69 13.13
CA THR A 347 30.73 12.37 13.06
C THR A 347 30.73 11.87 11.61
N LEU A 348 29.59 11.93 10.93
CA LEU A 348 29.44 11.49 9.54
C LEU A 348 30.32 12.28 8.57
N SER A 349 30.53 13.58 8.80
CA SER A 349 31.40 14.41 7.95
C SER A 349 32.89 14.03 8.04
N ARG A 350 33.30 13.37 9.13
CA ARG A 350 34.68 12.94 9.41
C ARG A 350 34.88 11.42 9.23
N MET A 351 33.81 10.68 8.93
CA MET A 351 33.89 9.24 8.70
C MET A 351 34.69 8.91 7.44
N PRO A 352 35.44 7.78 7.43
CA PRO A 352 35.98 7.21 6.21
C PRO A 352 34.85 6.86 5.24
N ASN A 353 35.11 6.97 3.93
CA ASN A 353 34.10 6.76 2.88
C ASN A 353 33.35 5.41 2.99
N GLU A 354 34.01 4.34 3.42
CA GLU A 354 33.39 3.02 3.57
C GLU A 354 32.38 3.01 4.72
N LEU A 355 32.78 3.50 5.90
CA LEU A 355 31.91 3.63 7.08
C LEU A 355 30.74 4.59 6.82
N TYR A 356 31.01 5.72 6.16
CA TYR A 356 29.96 6.67 5.79
C TYR A 356 28.91 6.02 4.89
N LYS A 357 29.33 5.27 3.86
CA LYS A 357 28.40 4.56 2.97
C LYS A 357 27.60 3.50 3.71
N GLU A 358 28.25 2.72 4.58
CA GLU A 358 27.59 1.72 5.42
C GLU A 358 26.52 2.37 6.32
N PHE A 359 26.87 3.45 7.02
CA PHE A 359 25.94 4.15 7.90
C PHE A 359 24.80 4.80 7.11
N SER A 360 25.13 5.62 6.10
CA SER A 360 24.14 6.39 5.32
C SER A 360 23.17 5.53 4.50
N TYR A 361 23.55 4.30 4.15
CA TYR A 361 22.69 3.37 3.42
C TYR A 361 21.83 2.51 4.35
N ASN A 362 22.38 2.06 5.49
CA ASN A 362 21.72 1.08 6.35
C ASN A 362 20.99 1.68 7.56
N TRP A 363 21.29 2.92 7.97
CA TRP A 363 20.80 3.51 9.21
C TRP A 363 19.89 4.73 8.98
N GLU A 364 18.78 4.77 9.73
CA GLU A 364 17.94 5.98 9.88
C GLU A 364 18.02 6.48 11.32
N VAL A 365 18.24 7.78 11.50
CA VAL A 365 18.33 8.43 12.82
C VAL A 365 17.03 9.16 13.13
N VAL A 366 16.39 8.81 14.25
CA VAL A 366 15.09 9.34 14.66
C VAL A 366 15.21 10.13 15.95
N ARG A 367 14.84 11.41 15.91
CA ARG A 367 14.83 12.29 17.08
C ARG A 367 13.55 12.13 17.90
N ALA A 368 13.67 11.65 19.14
CA ALA A 368 12.53 11.47 20.04
C ALA A 368 12.05 12.78 20.69
N ARG A 369 12.93 13.80 20.80
CA ARG A 369 12.66 15.07 21.50
C ARG A 369 12.21 14.81 22.94
N GLY A 370 13.02 14.04 23.67
CA GLY A 370 12.90 13.73 25.10
C GLY A 370 12.53 12.28 25.43
N LYS A 371 13.01 11.82 26.60
CA LYS A 371 12.93 10.42 27.07
C LYS A 371 11.54 9.77 27.09
N ALA A 372 10.51 10.50 27.49
CA ALA A 372 9.14 9.94 27.51
C ALA A 372 8.66 9.56 26.10
N THR A 373 9.09 10.30 25.06
CA THR A 373 8.76 9.98 23.67
C THR A 373 9.54 8.76 23.18
N ILE A 374 10.79 8.56 23.63
CA ILE A 374 11.60 7.38 23.28
C ILE A 374 10.82 6.10 23.58
N ILE A 375 10.29 5.98 24.80
CA ILE A 375 9.50 4.80 25.23
C ILE A 375 8.32 4.54 24.28
N SER A 376 7.63 5.61 23.87
CA SER A 376 6.46 5.52 22.99
C SER A 376 6.86 5.07 21.59
N LEU A 377 7.94 5.65 21.04
CA LEU A 377 8.48 5.30 19.73
C LEU A 377 8.99 3.87 19.69
N VAL A 378 9.73 3.43 20.72
CA VAL A 378 10.24 2.06 20.83
C VAL A 378 9.08 1.06 20.86
N LYS A 379 8.08 1.26 21.73
CA LYS A 379 6.90 0.39 21.79
C LYS A 379 6.17 0.33 20.45
N TYR A 380 6.04 1.48 19.78
CA TYR A 380 5.42 1.57 18.48
C TYR A 380 6.19 0.80 17.40
N LEU A 381 7.50 1.04 17.25
CA LEU A 381 8.33 0.36 16.26
C LEU A 381 8.39 -1.15 16.51
N ARG A 382 8.48 -1.59 17.77
CA ARG A 382 8.46 -3.02 18.12
C ARG A 382 7.14 -3.68 17.76
N ALA A 383 6.01 -2.98 17.93
CA ALA A 383 4.70 -3.48 17.48
C ALA A 383 4.61 -3.65 15.95
N LEU A 384 5.48 -2.97 15.20
CA LEU A 384 5.63 -3.11 13.75
C LEU A 384 6.74 -4.11 13.35
N GLY A 385 7.37 -4.79 14.31
CA GLY A 385 8.47 -5.73 14.08
C GLY A 385 9.85 -5.09 13.95
N ILE A 386 9.97 -3.78 14.17
CA ILE A 386 11.24 -3.05 14.11
C ILE A 386 11.78 -2.86 15.53
N THR A 387 12.96 -3.40 15.82
CA THR A 387 13.61 -3.21 17.14
C THR A 387 14.75 -2.20 17.02
N PRO A 388 14.54 -0.92 17.40
CA PRO A 388 15.52 0.14 17.22
C PRO A 388 16.67 0.06 18.24
N PHE A 389 17.80 0.65 17.88
CA PHE A 389 18.84 1.09 18.81
C PHE A 389 18.43 2.40 19.48
N VAL A 390 18.87 2.63 20.71
CA VAL A 390 18.56 3.85 21.46
C VAL A 390 19.83 4.42 22.09
N ILE A 391 20.11 5.69 21.85
CA ILE A 391 21.08 6.49 22.61
C ILE A 391 20.31 7.51 23.45
N HIS A 392 20.55 7.54 24.77
CA HIS A 392 19.98 8.55 25.65
C HIS A 392 20.90 8.90 26.82
N ASP A 393 20.66 10.08 27.42
CA ASP A 393 21.41 10.56 28.58
C ASP A 393 21.06 9.75 29.85
N ARG A 394 21.97 9.64 30.83
CA ARG A 394 21.67 9.02 32.13
C ARG A 394 20.92 9.97 33.06
N ASP A 395 21.30 11.25 33.06
CA ASP A 395 20.74 12.30 33.91
C ASP A 395 20.61 11.93 35.40
N LYS A 396 21.66 11.39 36.04
CA LYS A 396 21.60 10.89 37.43
C LYS A 396 21.17 11.95 38.44
N ASP A 397 21.58 13.20 38.23
CA ASP A 397 21.25 14.32 39.14
C ASP A 397 19.86 14.91 38.89
N THR A 398 19.14 14.47 37.84
CA THR A 398 17.77 14.90 37.54
C THR A 398 16.81 13.74 37.74
N GLU A 399 16.29 13.59 38.97
CA GLU A 399 15.46 12.45 39.41
C GLU A 399 14.35 12.07 38.41
N LYS A 400 13.66 13.07 37.85
CA LYS A 400 12.60 12.84 36.85
C LYS A 400 13.16 12.27 35.54
N ALA A 401 14.29 12.76 35.05
CA ALA A 401 14.90 12.27 33.82
C ALA A 401 15.50 10.87 34.03
N TYR A 402 16.19 10.65 35.15
CA TYR A 402 16.74 9.36 35.56
C TYR A 402 15.66 8.26 35.63
N SER A 403 14.45 8.61 36.11
CA SER A 403 13.34 7.66 36.23
C SER A 403 12.88 7.01 34.92
N PHE A 404 13.26 7.56 33.76
CA PHE A 404 12.92 7.01 32.45
C PHE A 404 13.91 5.96 31.93
N ASN A 405 15.11 5.82 32.53
CA ASN A 405 16.14 4.91 32.02
C ASN A 405 15.69 3.44 32.03
N GLN A 406 15.13 2.97 33.15
CA GLN A 406 14.61 1.59 33.24
C GLN A 406 13.40 1.36 32.31
N PRO A 407 12.38 2.24 32.27
CA PRO A 407 11.29 2.13 31.29
C PRO A 407 11.73 2.12 29.82
N ILE A 408 12.80 2.83 29.45
CA ILE A 408 13.37 2.78 28.09
C ILE A 408 13.95 1.39 27.82
N LEU A 409 14.78 0.87 28.74
CA LEU A 409 15.36 -0.46 28.62
C LEU A 409 14.29 -1.55 28.49
N ASP A 410 13.30 -1.51 29.38
CA ASP A 410 12.18 -2.46 29.38
C ASP A 410 11.38 -2.39 28.07
N ALA A 411 11.20 -1.17 27.52
CA ALA A 411 10.52 -0.98 26.25
C ALA A 411 11.31 -1.54 25.07
N VAL A 412 12.65 -1.41 25.05
CA VAL A 412 13.50 -2.00 24.00
C VAL A 412 13.53 -3.52 24.14
N GLY A 413 13.64 -4.03 25.37
CA GLY A 413 13.66 -5.46 25.66
C GLY A 413 14.93 -6.18 25.19
N ASP A 414 15.95 -5.42 24.77
CA ASP A 414 17.25 -5.91 24.34
C ASP A 414 18.33 -4.94 24.84
N ASN A 415 19.10 -5.41 25.82
CA ASN A 415 20.18 -4.64 26.42
C ASN A 415 21.26 -4.27 25.41
N SER A 416 21.47 -5.09 24.36
CA SER A 416 22.45 -4.82 23.31
C SER A 416 22.03 -3.75 22.31
N LYS A 417 20.91 -3.07 22.57
CA LYS A 417 20.40 -2.00 21.72
C LYS A 417 20.21 -0.69 22.48
N VAL A 418 20.64 -0.61 23.73
CA VAL A 418 20.51 0.60 24.56
C VAL A 418 21.88 1.09 24.99
N ILE A 419 22.17 2.34 24.63
CA ILE A 419 23.42 3.03 24.94
C ILE A 419 23.07 4.22 25.83
N VAL A 420 23.50 4.15 27.09
CA VAL A 420 23.27 5.20 28.07
C VAL A 420 24.53 6.05 28.20
N LEU A 421 24.45 7.33 27.84
CA LEU A 421 25.58 8.26 27.93
C LEU A 421 25.89 8.59 29.40
N ARG A 422 27.17 8.83 29.72
CA ARG A 422 27.59 9.22 31.08
C ARG A 422 27.04 10.61 31.39
N GLU A 423 25.97 10.64 32.17
CA GLU A 423 25.22 11.85 32.53
C GLU A 423 24.57 12.54 31.34
N CYS A 424 25.33 13.16 30.44
CA CYS A 424 24.83 13.73 29.19
C CYS A 424 25.87 13.72 28.05
N MET A 425 25.44 14.04 26.83
CA MET A 425 26.33 14.17 25.66
C MET A 425 27.52 15.10 25.90
N GLU A 426 27.32 16.20 26.63
CA GLU A 426 28.38 17.18 26.91
C GLU A 426 29.49 16.60 27.80
N ASP A 427 29.09 15.81 28.81
CA ASP A 427 30.04 15.15 29.71
C ASP A 427 30.85 14.08 28.99
N LEU A 428 30.24 13.35 28.04
CA LEU A 428 30.94 12.39 27.18
C LEU A 428 31.97 13.09 26.26
N LEU A 429 31.59 14.23 25.70
CA LEU A 429 32.49 15.00 24.84
C LEU A 429 33.59 15.72 25.64
N GLY A 430 33.40 15.89 26.95
CA GLY A 430 34.40 16.45 27.87
C GLY A 430 34.28 17.96 28.10
N TYR A 431 33.09 18.54 27.96
CA TYR A 431 32.85 19.97 28.23
C TYR A 431 31.63 20.22 29.11
N THR A 432 31.59 21.39 29.74
CA THR A 432 30.52 21.73 30.68
C THR A 432 29.18 21.92 29.96
N ALA A 433 28.18 21.14 30.38
CA ALA A 433 26.81 21.23 29.88
C ALA A 433 26.25 22.67 29.97
N PRO A 434 25.81 23.27 28.86
CA PRO A 434 25.35 24.64 28.86
C PRO A 434 23.87 24.75 29.24
N SER A 435 23.50 25.89 29.82
CA SER A 435 22.11 26.18 30.21
C SER A 435 21.16 26.42 29.03
N ASN A 436 21.69 26.85 27.87
CA ASN A 436 20.92 27.14 26.65
C ASN A 436 21.75 26.83 25.41
N ASN A 437 21.06 26.60 24.27
CA ASN A 437 21.66 26.36 22.96
C ASN A 437 22.66 25.19 22.93
N LYS A 438 22.33 24.10 23.63
CA LYS A 438 23.13 22.86 23.67
C LYS A 438 23.63 22.42 22.27
N PRO A 439 22.80 22.36 21.21
CA PRO A 439 23.26 21.89 19.90
C PRO A 439 24.33 22.80 19.27
N PHE A 440 24.17 24.13 19.38
CA PHE A 440 25.14 25.08 18.83
C PHE A 440 26.46 25.02 19.58
N LYS A 441 26.44 24.86 20.90
CA LYS A 441 27.68 24.74 21.67
C LYS A 441 28.39 23.41 21.44
N ALA A 442 27.65 22.33 21.24
CA ALA A 442 28.22 21.05 20.80
C ALA A 442 28.95 21.21 19.46
N TYR A 443 28.31 21.85 18.48
CA TYR A 443 28.92 22.16 17.19
C TYR A 443 30.21 23.00 17.32
N GLN A 444 30.19 24.06 18.15
CA GLN A 444 31.38 24.87 18.39
C GLN A 444 32.51 24.07 19.02
N PHE A 445 32.20 23.35 20.10
CA PHE A 445 33.18 22.51 20.79
C PHE A 445 33.80 21.47 19.85
N ILE A 446 32.98 20.79 19.04
CA ILE A 446 33.45 19.80 18.08
C ILE A 446 34.37 20.43 17.04
N ASN A 447 34.03 21.58 16.46
CA ASN A 447 34.90 22.22 15.47
C ASN A 447 36.19 22.81 16.08
N ASP A 448 36.18 23.15 17.36
CA ASP A 448 37.38 23.63 18.06
C ASP A 448 38.30 22.48 18.50
N THR A 449 37.79 21.25 18.65
CA THR A 449 38.52 20.13 19.27
C THR A 449 38.77 18.94 18.35
N TRP A 450 37.82 18.59 17.48
CA TRP A 450 37.98 17.49 16.52
C TRP A 450 38.69 17.99 15.28
N GLY A 451 39.66 17.21 14.80
CA GLY A 451 40.26 17.40 13.48
C GLY A 451 39.33 17.02 12.34
N ASP A 452 39.84 17.04 11.10
CA ASP A 452 39.05 16.76 9.89
C ASP A 452 38.88 15.25 9.63
N ASN A 453 39.53 14.37 10.40
CA ASN A 453 39.55 12.93 10.14
C ASN A 453 38.90 12.11 11.27
N TRP A 454 38.53 10.88 10.91
CA TRP A 454 37.97 9.88 11.82
C TRP A 454 38.81 9.59 13.07
N GLU A 455 40.13 9.71 12.96
CA GLU A 455 41.05 9.48 14.07
C GLU A 455 41.07 10.62 15.10
N ASP A 456 40.57 11.79 14.72
CA ASP A 456 40.60 12.99 15.55
C ASP A 456 39.29 13.21 16.33
N ILE A 457 38.32 12.31 16.17
CA ILE A 457 37.04 12.32 16.90
C ILE A 457 37.26 11.89 18.36
N ASN A 458 36.42 12.39 19.28
CA ASN A 458 36.40 11.95 20.67
C ASN A 458 36.43 10.40 20.76
N PRO A 459 37.44 9.79 21.43
CA PRO A 459 37.64 8.34 21.43
C PRO A 459 36.46 7.54 22.01
N GLU A 460 35.79 8.06 23.04
CA GLU A 460 34.63 7.40 23.65
C GLU A 460 33.44 7.38 22.68
N TRP A 461 33.16 8.53 22.04
CA TRP A 461 32.11 8.63 21.03
C TRP A 461 32.40 7.77 19.80
N LYS A 462 33.64 7.78 19.31
CA LYS A 462 34.10 6.92 18.22
C LYS A 462 33.83 5.44 18.53
N SER A 463 34.18 5.00 19.74
CA SER A 463 33.94 3.61 20.17
C SER A 463 32.44 3.26 20.18
N ILE A 464 31.58 4.17 20.64
CA ILE A 464 30.12 3.99 20.60
C ILE A 464 29.62 3.77 19.16
N ILE A 465 30.08 4.59 18.22
CA ILE A 465 29.66 4.52 16.82
C ILE A 465 30.20 3.27 16.13
N GLU A 466 31.45 2.87 16.40
CA GLU A 466 32.02 1.62 15.89
C GLU A 466 31.25 0.40 16.42
N ARG A 467 30.90 0.38 17.71
CA ARG A 467 30.08 -0.67 18.31
C ARG A 467 28.69 -0.75 17.66
N LEU A 468 28.07 0.40 17.38
CA LEU A 468 26.79 0.48 16.66
C LEU A 468 26.88 -0.13 15.25
N ILE A 469 27.88 0.25 14.46
CA ILE A 469 28.00 -0.18 13.06
C ILE A 469 28.36 -1.66 12.93
N PHE A 470 29.29 -2.16 13.76
CA PHE A 470 29.86 -3.49 13.59
C PHE A 470 29.17 -4.60 14.41
N ASN A 471 27.98 -4.33 14.98
CA ASN A 471 27.25 -5.28 15.84
C ASN A 471 28.13 -5.88 16.95
N GLY A 472 28.94 -5.05 17.61
CA GLY A 472 29.60 -5.48 18.84
C GLY A 472 28.56 -5.63 19.95
N ASP A 473 28.70 -6.61 20.85
CA ASP A 473 27.85 -6.74 22.04
C ASP A 473 27.81 -5.40 22.79
N ILE A 474 26.70 -4.67 22.70
CA ILE A 474 26.48 -3.46 23.51
C ILE A 474 26.06 -3.96 24.89
N ALA A 475 27.00 -4.41 25.70
CA ALA A 475 26.69 -4.70 27.10
C ALA A 475 26.20 -3.40 27.76
N TYR A 476 24.99 -3.44 28.31
CA TYR A 476 24.35 -2.40 29.15
C TYR A 476 25.26 -1.85 30.28
N ASP A 477 26.40 -2.49 30.55
CA ASP A 477 27.20 -2.28 31.77
C ASP A 477 28.62 -1.69 31.59
N GLU A 478 29.11 -1.34 30.40
CA GLU A 478 30.50 -0.82 30.27
C GLU A 478 30.70 0.70 30.45
N VAL A 479 29.71 1.45 30.96
CA VAL A 479 29.93 2.85 31.42
C VAL A 479 29.64 3.01 32.92
N ALA A 480 29.41 1.90 33.63
CA ALA A 480 29.12 1.87 35.05
C ALA A 480 30.02 0.87 35.82
N SER A 481 31.34 1.07 35.77
CA SER A 481 32.18 0.68 36.92
C SER A 481 32.97 1.89 37.41
N SER A 482 32.57 2.36 38.58
CA SER A 482 33.33 3.20 39.47
C SER A 482 34.77 2.68 39.62
N SER A 483 35.73 3.42 39.06
CA SER A 483 37.03 3.51 39.70
C SER A 483 36.83 4.29 41.01
N GLU A 484 36.54 3.55 42.09
CA GLU A 484 36.78 4.06 43.43
C GLU A 484 38.27 4.37 43.54
N ILE A 485 38.59 5.65 43.54
CA ILE A 485 39.82 6.17 44.11
C ILE A 485 39.68 6.00 45.63
N THR A 486 40.28 4.94 46.15
CA THR A 486 40.97 4.92 47.46
C THR A 486 42.13 3.94 47.42
#